data_AF-A0A1E3LFS6-F1
#
_entry.id   AF-A0A1E3LFS6-F1
#
_cell.length_a   1.000
_cell.length_b   1.000
_cell.length_c   1.000
_cell.angle_alpha   90.00
_cell.angle_beta   90.00
_cell.angle_gamma   90.00
#
_symmetry.space_group_name_H-M   'P 1'
#
loop_
_entity.id
_entity.type
_entity.pdbx_description
1 polymer ?
#
loop_
_entity_poly.entity_id
_entity_poly.type
_entity_poly.pdbx_seq_one_letter_code
_entity_poly.pdbx_strand_id
1 'polypeptide(L)'
;MEGASLSRVESQDAVPREVETRMRPVAAAVKMSGTPQVGVVVSGSYRWMADWPETDSVHLWEAASGPTRIRVVGRAREMMPSAGLRGVRIRYCVKPVIGTDTSRLTGHKTCSAWTTVDGAKAADVAG
;
A
#
# COMPACT_ATOMS: atom_id res chain seq x y z
N MET A 1 23.25 47.49 -28.21
CA MET A 1 22.24 46.53 -28.71
C MET A 1 22.75 45.14 -28.41
N GLU A 2 21.87 44.16 -28.22
CA GLU A 2 22.11 42.79 -27.68
C GLU A 2 22.03 42.77 -26.15
N GLY A 3 20.98 42.25 -25.50
CA GLY A 3 19.96 41.30 -25.93
C GLY A 3 20.00 40.11 -24.97
N ALA A 4 19.23 40.17 -23.89
CA ALA A 4 19.13 39.10 -22.90
C ALA A 4 18.60 37.81 -23.56
N SER A 5 19.29 36.69 -23.36
CA SER A 5 18.76 35.36 -23.67
C SER A 5 18.40 34.67 -22.35
N LEU A 6 17.13 34.80 -21.98
CA LEU A 6 16.47 33.91 -21.03
C LEU A 6 15.67 32.88 -21.83
N SER A 7 15.61 31.67 -21.25
CA SER A 7 14.57 30.66 -21.48
C SER A 7 14.80 29.70 -22.65
N ARG A 8 15.16 28.45 -22.29
CA ARG A 8 14.28 27.27 -22.44
C ARG A 8 15.12 26.00 -22.36
N VAL A 9 15.44 25.60 -21.13
CA VAL A 9 15.79 24.21 -20.80
C VAL A 9 14.71 23.71 -19.86
N GLU A 10 13.46 23.77 -20.32
CA GLU A 10 12.36 23.05 -19.70
C GLU A 10 11.73 22.15 -20.77
N SER A 11 11.48 20.90 -20.35
CA SER A 11 10.34 20.07 -20.77
C SER A 11 10.56 18.81 -21.61
N GLN A 12 11.76 18.39 -22.04
CA GLN A 12 11.88 17.10 -22.75
C GLN A 12 11.78 15.85 -21.83
N ASP A 13 12.11 15.97 -20.53
CA ASP A 13 11.98 14.89 -19.53
C ASP A 13 10.65 14.89 -18.75
N ALA A 14 9.84 15.93 -18.86
CA ALA A 14 8.65 16.10 -18.03
C ALA A 14 7.46 15.25 -18.51
N VAL A 15 7.27 15.15 -19.83
CA VAL A 15 6.12 14.47 -20.45
C VAL A 15 6.12 12.96 -20.19
N PRO A 16 7.25 12.22 -20.34
CA PRO A 16 7.27 10.78 -20.06
C PRO A 16 6.96 10.45 -18.60
N ARG A 17 7.47 11.26 -17.67
CA ARG A 17 7.29 11.07 -16.21
C ARG A 17 5.85 11.35 -15.77
N GLU A 18 5.20 12.34 -16.38
CA GLU A 18 3.80 12.64 -16.08
C GLU A 18 2.85 11.54 -16.59
N VAL A 19 3.10 11.04 -17.80
CA VAL A 19 2.37 9.88 -18.36
C VAL A 19 2.58 8.64 -17.50
N GLU A 20 3.82 8.34 -17.12
CA GLU A 20 4.12 7.20 -16.24
C GLU A 20 3.38 7.33 -14.90
N THR A 21 3.35 8.54 -14.32
CA THR A 21 2.64 8.80 -13.06
C THR A 21 1.14 8.55 -13.17
N ARG A 22 0.52 8.95 -14.30
CA ARG A 22 -0.90 8.69 -14.58
C ARG A 22 -1.19 7.21 -14.82
N MET A 23 -0.21 6.45 -15.30
CA MET A 23 -0.32 5.02 -15.57
C MET A 23 0.02 4.12 -14.38
N ARG A 24 0.48 4.68 -13.23
CA ARG A 24 0.80 3.88 -12.06
C ARG A 24 -0.45 3.16 -11.54
N PRO A 25 -0.36 1.83 -11.28
CA PRO A 25 -1.51 1.10 -10.79
C PRO A 25 -1.90 1.55 -9.39
N VAL A 26 -3.20 1.51 -9.09
CA VAL A 26 -3.72 1.89 -7.79
C VAL A 26 -4.42 0.69 -7.14
N ALA A 27 -4.12 0.48 -5.86
CA ALA A 27 -4.86 -0.44 -4.99
C ALA A 27 -5.68 0.40 -4.00
N ALA A 28 -6.99 0.39 -4.15
CA ALA A 28 -7.93 1.15 -3.33
C ALA A 28 -8.65 0.25 -2.32
N ALA A 29 -9.37 0.85 -1.37
CA ALA A 29 -10.20 0.12 -0.39
C ALA A 29 -9.45 -1.03 0.32
N VAL A 30 -8.18 -0.80 0.66
CA VAL A 30 -7.32 -1.79 1.32
C VAL A 30 -7.88 -2.10 2.70
N LYS A 31 -8.20 -3.38 2.96
CA LYS A 31 -8.82 -3.84 4.21
C LYS A 31 -8.35 -5.24 4.59
N MET A 32 -8.57 -5.57 5.86
CA MET A 32 -8.35 -6.91 6.40
C MET A 32 -9.67 -7.70 6.37
N SER A 33 -9.61 -9.04 6.34
CA SER A 33 -10.80 -9.90 6.37
C SER A 33 -11.61 -9.80 7.67
N GLY A 34 -11.02 -9.26 8.74
CA GLY A 34 -11.68 -8.99 10.01
C GLY A 34 -10.69 -8.51 11.05
N THR A 35 -11.15 -8.45 12.31
CA THR A 35 -10.27 -8.16 13.45
C THR A 35 -9.25 -9.29 13.59
N PRO A 36 -7.94 -8.98 13.57
CA PRO A 36 -6.90 -9.99 13.68
C PRO A 36 -6.89 -10.61 15.08
N GLN A 37 -6.80 -11.94 15.15
CA GLN A 37 -6.73 -12.69 16.40
C GLN A 37 -5.47 -13.53 16.44
N VAL A 38 -4.88 -13.69 17.63
CA VAL A 38 -3.70 -14.55 17.79
C VAL A 38 -4.03 -15.97 17.38
N GLY A 39 -3.20 -16.53 16.51
CA GLY A 39 -3.36 -17.91 16.05
C GLY A 39 -4.42 -18.13 14.97
N VAL A 40 -5.11 -17.08 14.52
CA VAL A 40 -6.13 -17.15 13.46
C VAL A 40 -5.58 -16.47 12.20
N VAL A 41 -5.73 -17.12 11.05
CA VAL A 41 -5.32 -16.53 9.77
C VAL A 41 -6.23 -15.35 9.44
N VAL A 42 -5.60 -14.22 9.14
CA VAL A 42 -6.24 -13.01 8.61
C VAL A 42 -5.66 -12.71 7.23
N SER A 43 -6.51 -12.27 6.31
CA SER A 43 -6.09 -11.97 4.93
C SER A 43 -6.31 -10.50 4.59
N GLY A 44 -5.46 -9.99 3.71
CA GLY A 44 -5.60 -8.66 3.12
C GLY A 44 -6.38 -8.69 1.81
N SER A 45 -7.20 -7.67 1.59
CA SER A 45 -7.93 -7.45 0.34
C SER A 45 -7.89 -5.98 -0.05
N TYR A 46 -8.05 -5.72 -1.34
CA TYR A 46 -8.11 -4.38 -1.92
C TYR A 46 -8.87 -4.44 -3.25
N ARG A 47 -9.27 -3.28 -3.74
CA ARG A 47 -9.83 -3.08 -5.07
C ARG A 47 -8.71 -2.67 -6.01
N TRP A 48 -8.50 -3.46 -7.07
CA TRP A 48 -7.59 -3.11 -8.15
C TRP A 48 -8.20 -2.01 -9.02
N MET A 49 -7.43 -0.95 -9.28
CA MET A 49 -7.85 0.23 -10.04
C MET A 49 -6.84 0.53 -11.15
N ALA A 50 -6.53 -0.48 -11.97
CA ALA A 50 -5.76 -0.31 -13.19
C ALA A 50 -6.38 -1.16 -14.31
N ASP A 51 -6.24 -0.68 -15.55
CA ASP A 51 -6.74 -1.38 -16.73
C ASP A 51 -5.88 -2.60 -17.10
N TRP A 52 -4.62 -2.60 -16.63
CA TRP A 52 -3.68 -3.69 -16.86
C TRP A 52 -3.75 -4.74 -15.76
N PRO A 53 -3.50 -6.02 -16.07
CA PRO A 53 -3.44 -7.09 -15.07
C PRO A 53 -2.41 -6.81 -13.99
N GLU A 54 -2.77 -7.16 -12.77
CA GLU A 54 -1.84 -7.20 -11.65
C GLU A 54 -0.76 -8.26 -11.86
N THR A 55 0.46 -7.95 -11.43
CA THR A 55 1.63 -8.84 -11.52
C THR A 55 2.23 -9.08 -10.11
N ASP A 56 3.48 -8.71 -9.88
CA ASP A 56 4.20 -8.95 -8.62
C ASP A 56 3.93 -7.86 -7.57
N SER A 57 2.66 -7.63 -7.25
CA SER A 57 2.31 -6.72 -6.18
C SER A 57 2.89 -7.17 -4.85
N VAL A 58 3.45 -6.23 -4.10
CA VAL A 58 4.13 -6.53 -2.84
C VAL A 58 3.14 -6.39 -1.69
N HIS A 59 2.94 -7.46 -0.94
CA HIS A 59 2.07 -7.50 0.23
C HIS A 59 2.87 -7.44 1.52
N LEU A 60 2.46 -6.57 2.44
CA LEU A 60 3.15 -6.34 3.71
C LEU A 60 2.16 -6.24 4.86
N TRP A 61 2.59 -6.75 6.01
CA TRP A 61 1.94 -6.53 7.28
C TRP A 61 2.84 -5.68 8.15
N GLU A 62 2.31 -4.58 8.66
CA GLU A 62 3.02 -3.65 9.52
C GLU A 62 2.41 -3.66 10.91
N ALA A 63 3.25 -3.60 11.94
CA ALA A 63 2.84 -3.52 13.34
C ALA A 63 3.40 -2.25 13.98
N ALA A 64 2.57 -1.59 14.78
CA ALA A 64 2.92 -0.41 15.56
C ALA A 64 2.67 -0.69 17.04
N SER A 65 3.73 -0.90 17.80
CA SER A 65 3.70 -1.03 19.27
C SER A 65 3.76 0.33 19.99
N GLY A 66 3.67 1.44 19.25
CA GLY A 66 3.63 2.81 19.76
C GLY A 66 3.33 3.80 18.63
N PRO A 67 3.40 5.13 18.87
CA PRO A 67 3.08 6.14 17.87
C PRO A 67 4.11 6.24 16.73
N THR A 68 5.37 5.89 16.98
CA THR A 68 6.47 6.18 16.04
C THR A 68 7.25 4.97 15.54
N ARG A 69 7.08 3.79 16.15
CA ARG A 69 7.79 2.57 15.75
C ARG A 69 6.89 1.63 14.96
N ILE A 70 7.05 1.66 13.64
CA ILE A 70 6.41 0.73 12.70
C ILE A 70 7.45 -0.32 12.28
N ARG A 71 7.10 -1.60 12.36
CA ARG A 71 7.92 -2.72 11.87
C ARG A 71 7.13 -3.59 10.91
N VAL A 72 7.81 -4.24 9.98
CA VAL A 72 7.21 -5.27 9.12
C VAL A 72 7.16 -6.59 9.88
N VAL A 73 6.00 -7.24 9.90
CA VAL A 73 5.74 -8.50 10.61
C VAL A 73 5.27 -9.63 9.69
N GLY A 74 5.05 -9.36 8.41
CA GLY A 74 4.66 -10.35 7.42
C GLY A 74 4.84 -9.84 5.99
N ARG A 75 5.09 -10.75 5.05
CA ARG A 75 5.32 -10.46 3.63
C ARG A 75 4.51 -11.41 2.74
N ALA A 76 3.20 -11.41 2.94
CA ALA A 76 2.26 -12.23 2.21
C ALA A 76 0.86 -11.61 2.29
N ARG A 77 -0.05 -12.07 1.44
CA ARG A 77 -1.45 -11.64 1.49
C ARG A 77 -2.15 -12.11 2.76
N GLU A 78 -1.75 -13.26 3.26
CA GLU A 78 -2.24 -13.86 4.49
C GLU A 78 -1.20 -13.74 5.60
N MET A 79 -1.64 -13.62 6.83
CA MET A 79 -0.79 -13.76 8.00
C MET A 79 -1.54 -14.40 9.15
N MET A 80 -0.78 -14.96 10.09
CA MET A 80 -1.28 -15.43 11.38
C MET A 80 -0.57 -14.63 12.47
N PRO A 81 -1.28 -13.74 13.19
CA PRO A 81 -0.69 -13.00 14.31
C PRO A 81 -0.15 -13.95 15.37
N SER A 82 1.10 -13.74 15.78
CA SER A 82 1.72 -14.49 16.88
C SER A 82 1.32 -13.89 18.24
N ALA A 83 1.54 -14.64 19.33
CA ALA A 83 1.21 -14.19 20.67
C ALA A 83 1.87 -12.85 21.06
N GLY A 84 3.08 -12.57 20.54
CA GLY A 84 3.79 -11.30 20.76
C GLY A 84 3.17 -10.08 20.05
N LEU A 85 2.15 -10.27 19.23
CA LEU A 85 1.38 -9.19 18.61
C LEU A 85 0.07 -8.90 19.34
N ARG A 86 -0.29 -9.65 20.38
CA ARG A 86 -1.50 -9.39 21.17
C ARG A 86 -1.51 -7.94 21.69
N GLY A 87 -2.62 -7.24 21.47
CA GLY A 87 -2.75 -5.83 21.86
C GLY A 87 -1.94 -4.84 21.00
N VAL A 88 -1.16 -5.30 20.03
CA VAL A 88 -0.43 -4.45 19.09
C VAL A 88 -1.34 -4.07 17.93
N ARG A 89 -1.23 -2.83 17.45
CA ARG A 89 -1.94 -2.39 16.25
C ARG A 89 -1.20 -2.90 15.02
N ILE A 90 -1.92 -3.55 14.11
CA ILE A 90 -1.40 -3.99 12.83
C ILE A 90 -2.20 -3.40 11.67
N ARG A 91 -1.61 -3.38 10.48
CA ARG A 91 -2.29 -3.06 9.23
C ARG A 91 -1.73 -3.88 8.08
N TYR A 92 -2.59 -4.17 7.12
CA TYR A 92 -2.20 -4.70 5.82
C TYR A 92 -1.89 -3.56 4.85
N CYS A 93 -0.79 -3.69 4.11
CA CYS A 93 -0.36 -2.76 3.07
C CYS A 93 -0.06 -3.51 1.76
N VAL A 94 -0.30 -2.85 0.64
CA VAL A 94 0.02 -3.34 -0.69
C VAL A 94 0.75 -2.27 -1.49
N LYS A 95 1.78 -2.67 -2.24
CA LYS A 95 2.42 -1.86 -3.28
C LYS A 95 2.05 -2.47 -4.63
N PRO A 96 1.11 -1.85 -5.38
CA PRO A 96 0.60 -2.42 -6.62
C PRO A 96 1.65 -2.39 -7.73
N VAL A 97 1.67 -3.42 -8.58
CA VAL A 97 2.64 -3.55 -9.69
C VAL A 97 1.96 -4.09 -10.95
N ILE A 98 2.31 -3.48 -12.09
CA ILE A 98 1.98 -3.97 -13.43
C ILE A 98 3.24 -4.15 -14.26
N GLY A 99 3.14 -4.98 -15.31
CA GLY A 99 4.23 -5.23 -16.24
C GLY A 99 5.37 -6.04 -15.64
N THR A 100 6.32 -6.42 -16.50
CA THR A 100 7.53 -7.16 -16.12
C THR A 100 8.77 -6.43 -16.65
N ASP A 101 9.91 -6.67 -16.00
CA ASP A 101 11.23 -6.17 -16.41
C ASP A 101 11.25 -4.66 -16.71
N THR A 102 11.47 -4.29 -17.97
CA THR A 102 11.61 -2.91 -18.44
C THR A 102 10.28 -2.16 -18.55
N SER A 103 9.15 -2.87 -18.50
CA SER A 103 7.79 -2.29 -18.49
C SER A 103 7.17 -2.22 -17.10
N ARG A 104 7.93 -2.58 -16.05
CA ARG A 104 7.44 -2.67 -14.69
C ARG A 104 7.10 -1.29 -14.13
N LEU A 105 5.83 -1.06 -13.84
CA LEU A 105 5.36 0.15 -13.16
C LEU A 105 4.86 -0.19 -11.76
N THR A 106 5.28 0.63 -10.79
CA THR A 106 4.88 0.46 -9.39
C THR A 106 4.05 1.65 -8.94
N GLY A 107 2.94 1.38 -8.25
CA GLY A 107 2.14 2.42 -7.61
C GLY A 107 2.56 2.71 -6.18
N HIS A 108 1.85 3.65 -5.58
CA HIS A 108 2.08 4.04 -4.19
C HIS A 108 1.62 2.94 -3.22
N LYS A 109 2.36 2.80 -2.11
CA LYS A 109 1.95 1.91 -1.02
C LYS A 109 0.65 2.43 -0.43
N THR A 110 -0.37 1.58 -0.42
CA THR A 110 -1.65 1.87 0.22
C THR A 110 -1.87 0.88 1.34
N CYS A 111 -2.37 1.37 2.49
CA CYS A 111 -2.57 0.56 3.68
C CYS A 111 -4.00 0.67 4.18
N SER A 112 -4.46 -0.42 4.79
CA SER A 112 -5.65 -0.45 5.63
C SER A 112 -5.48 0.39 6.90
N ALA A 113 -6.59 0.65 7.58
CA ALA A 113 -6.60 1.27 8.90
C ALA A 113 -5.88 0.39 9.94
N TRP A 114 -5.32 1.02 10.96
CA TRP A 114 -4.73 0.32 12.09
C TRP A 114 -5.80 -0.41 12.89
N THR A 115 -5.58 -1.70 13.16
CA THR A 115 -6.48 -2.53 13.96
C THR A 115 -5.70 -3.25 15.06
N THR A 116 -6.20 -3.20 16.29
CA THR A 116 -5.58 -3.88 17.44
C THR A 116 -5.85 -5.39 17.38
N VAL A 117 -4.80 -6.20 17.51
CA VAL A 117 -4.91 -7.66 17.61
C VAL A 117 -5.62 -8.06 18.90
N ASP A 118 -6.59 -8.97 18.80
CA ASP A 118 -7.53 -9.34 19.86
C ASP A 118 -8.34 -8.13 20.40
N GLY A 119 -8.40 -7.03 19.65
CA GLY A 119 -9.20 -5.87 20.00
C GLY A 119 -10.70 -6.14 19.86
N ALA A 120 -11.53 -5.30 20.47
CA ALA A 120 -12.97 -5.35 20.21
C ALA A 120 -13.22 -5.21 18.69
N LYS A 121 -14.16 -6.00 18.14
CA LYS A 121 -14.68 -5.73 16.81
C LYS A 121 -15.12 -4.27 16.78
N ALA A 122 -14.66 -3.51 15.80
CA ALA A 122 -15.28 -2.23 15.50
C ALA A 122 -16.72 -2.57 15.10
N ALA A 123 -17.65 -2.43 16.04
CA ALA A 123 -19.07 -2.54 15.74
C ALA A 123 -19.35 -1.50 14.66
N ASP A 124 -19.96 -1.94 13.56
CA ASP A 124 -20.42 -1.08 12.48
C ASP A 124 -21.07 0.18 13.07
N VAL A 125 -20.42 1.33 12.90
CA VAL A 125 -21.09 2.63 13.03
C VAL A 125 -21.95 2.76 11.78
N ALA A 126 -23.10 2.08 11.81
CA ALA A 126 -24.21 2.33 10.92
C ALA A 126 -25.00 3.51 11.53
N GLY A 127 -24.89 4.66 10.87
CA GLY A 127 -25.84 5.77 10.99
C GLY A 127 -26.70 5.83 9.74
#